data_AF-A0A7C5KMA5-F1
#
_entry.id   AF-A0A7C5KMA5-F1
#
_cell.length_a   1.000
_cell.length_b   1.000
_cell.length_c   1.000
_cell.angle_alpha   90.00
_cell.angle_beta   90.00
_cell.angle_gamma   90.00
#
_symmetry.space_group_name_H-M   'P 1'
#
loop_
_entity.id
_entity.type
_entity.pdbx_description
1 polymer ?
#
loop_
_entity_poly.entity_id
_entity_poly.type
_entity_poly.pdbx_seq_one_letter_code
_entity_poly.pdbx_strand_id
1 'polypeptide(L)'
;MSETVRDPAQKIFVQRFIDWELVSKRILQFKNIAKAFPLEVLKVSRPPYHCHPMAWRLGVWSDECFPYLDRLLEIAGSLPNWDTESSLCKSLDFSDFWSWYWQIQVASFLKKAGALCVWRESGPDLEIGEGGGRFFIECYCPRKSFGVIEFIREVMGQICPRIKVEAKFWSKIDINQKAKDLNELLDSLFSPLLNEDFLRAQIKKSNSSCPHYLEIPEGFPDELLIYIEGEDRSRHDLNLEKSNIGGNPEDYLSSHYLSRVISAKLGKNDLVNCRPNVLAINLLLDKNAETAQQMRGFEEPKLNSELDAILYGFCGINAKGFPPGMKFYSGIAEHPILEFISPPFFAC
;
A
#
# COMPACT_ATOMS: atom_id res chain seq x y z
N MET A 1 9.28 -42.58 8.97
CA MET A 1 8.13 -42.06 8.20
C MET A 1 8.45 -40.61 7.89
N SER A 2 8.76 -40.27 6.63
CA SER A 2 8.93 -38.88 6.24
C SER A 2 7.55 -38.23 6.29
N GLU A 3 7.32 -37.31 7.22
CA GLU A 3 6.18 -36.41 7.13
C GLU A 3 6.25 -35.73 5.77
N THR A 4 5.31 -36.05 4.88
CA THR A 4 5.04 -35.25 3.69
C THR A 4 4.64 -33.87 4.20
N VAL A 5 5.59 -32.95 4.19
CA VAL A 5 5.35 -31.55 4.52
C VAL A 5 4.29 -31.04 3.54
N ARG A 6 3.09 -30.79 4.06
CA ARG A 6 2.00 -30.21 3.28
C ARG A 6 2.40 -28.77 2.94
N ASP A 7 2.13 -28.35 1.71
CA ASP A 7 2.31 -26.96 1.32
C ASP A 7 1.39 -26.04 2.15
N PRO A 8 1.88 -24.87 2.61
CA PRO A 8 1.06 -23.90 3.33
C PRO A 8 -0.17 -23.48 2.52
N ALA A 9 -1.31 -23.27 3.17
CA ALA A 9 -2.59 -23.01 2.52
C ALA A 9 -2.58 -21.75 1.65
N GLN A 10 -1.92 -20.69 2.10
CA GLN A 10 -1.72 -19.47 1.32
C GLN A 10 -0.90 -19.74 0.05
N LYS A 11 0.08 -20.65 0.08
CA LYS A 11 0.84 -21.05 -1.12
C LYS A 11 -0.08 -21.74 -2.12
N ILE A 12 -0.93 -22.67 -1.64
CA ILE A 12 -1.91 -23.39 -2.48
C ILE A 12 -2.88 -22.40 -3.14
N PHE A 13 -3.44 -21.44 -2.40
CA PHE A 13 -4.33 -20.44 -2.97
C PHE A 13 -3.62 -19.51 -3.95
N VAL A 14 -2.41 -19.04 -3.62
CA VAL A 14 -1.63 -18.19 -4.51
C VAL A 14 -1.35 -18.89 -5.84
N GLN A 15 -0.92 -20.15 -5.81
CA GLN A 15 -0.69 -20.94 -7.02
C GLN A 15 -1.97 -21.22 -7.81
N ARG A 16 -3.11 -21.35 -7.12
CA ARG A 16 -4.42 -21.55 -7.76
C ARG A 16 -4.93 -20.30 -8.48
N PHE A 17 -4.67 -19.11 -7.96
CA PHE A 17 -5.30 -17.89 -8.46
C PHE A 17 -4.42 -17.04 -9.37
N ILE A 18 -3.09 -17.17 -9.32
CA ILE A 18 -2.25 -16.47 -10.30
C ILE A 18 -2.44 -17.09 -11.68
N ASP A 19 -3.10 -16.36 -12.58
CA ASP A 19 -3.17 -16.71 -13.99
C ASP A 19 -1.85 -16.32 -14.70
N TRP A 20 -0.96 -17.30 -14.87
CA TRP A 20 0.33 -17.09 -15.53
C TRP A 20 0.22 -16.86 -17.04
N GLU A 21 -0.87 -17.27 -17.68
CA GLU A 21 -1.12 -16.93 -19.09
C GLU A 21 -1.43 -15.43 -19.19
N LEU A 22 -2.27 -14.91 -18.28
CA LEU A 22 -2.57 -13.49 -18.17
C LEU A 22 -1.35 -12.67 -17.80
N VAL A 23 -0.52 -13.11 -16.84
CA VAL A 23 0.76 -12.47 -16.52
C VAL A 23 1.63 -12.37 -17.78
N SER A 24 1.79 -13.47 -18.51
CA SER A 24 2.63 -13.51 -19.72
C SER A 24 2.09 -12.57 -20.81
N LYS A 25 0.78 -12.58 -21.05
CA LYS A 25 0.10 -11.67 -21.99
C LYS A 25 0.32 -10.21 -21.60
N ARG A 26 0.13 -9.86 -20.33
CA ARG A 26 0.27 -8.48 -19.84
C ARG A 26 1.71 -7.99 -19.89
N ILE A 27 2.69 -8.85 -19.60
CA ILE A 27 4.12 -8.52 -19.75
C ILE A 27 4.48 -8.24 -21.21
N LEU A 28 3.90 -8.97 -22.17
CA LEU A 28 4.08 -8.67 -23.59
C LEU A 28 3.41 -7.35 -24.00
N GLN A 29 2.27 -7.02 -23.38
CA GLN A 29 1.50 -5.81 -23.68
C GLN A 29 2.10 -4.54 -23.07
N PHE A 30 2.60 -4.61 -21.83
CA PHE A 30 3.08 -3.49 -21.03
C PHE A 30 4.60 -3.53 -20.90
N LYS A 31 5.28 -2.91 -21.87
CA LYS A 31 6.73 -3.04 -22.07
C LYS A 31 7.56 -2.46 -20.91
N ASN A 32 7.08 -1.40 -20.27
CA ASN A 32 7.81 -0.76 -19.18
C ASN A 32 7.64 -1.56 -17.88
N ILE A 33 6.46 -2.15 -17.65
CA ILE A 33 6.27 -3.16 -16.60
C ILE A 33 7.22 -4.34 -16.84
N ALA A 34 7.29 -4.87 -18.06
CA ALA A 34 8.18 -5.97 -18.41
C ALA A 34 9.67 -5.67 -18.15
N LYS A 35 10.10 -4.44 -18.44
CA LYS A 35 11.48 -3.98 -18.19
C LYS A 35 11.79 -3.91 -16.70
N ALA A 36 10.86 -3.40 -15.88
CA ALA A 36 11.05 -3.26 -14.44
C ALA A 36 10.90 -4.59 -13.69
N PHE A 37 10.01 -5.47 -14.17
CA PHE A 37 9.67 -6.76 -13.57
C PHE A 37 9.78 -7.88 -14.59
N PRO A 38 11.00 -8.31 -14.91
CA PRO A 38 11.17 -9.38 -15.87
C PRO A 38 10.68 -10.72 -15.28
N LEU A 39 10.34 -11.69 -16.15
CA LEU A 39 9.63 -12.91 -15.75
C LEU A 39 10.38 -13.73 -14.67
N GLU A 40 11.71 -13.73 -14.70
CA GLU A 40 12.56 -14.38 -13.72
C GLU A 40 12.40 -13.79 -12.30
N VAL A 41 12.15 -12.47 -12.20
CA VAL A 41 11.86 -11.79 -10.93
C VAL A 41 10.43 -12.13 -10.49
N LEU A 42 9.48 -12.07 -11.42
CA LEU A 42 8.06 -12.34 -11.13
C LEU A 42 7.81 -13.78 -10.65
N LYS A 43 8.59 -14.74 -11.14
CA LYS A 43 8.49 -16.16 -10.77
C LYS A 43 9.12 -16.49 -9.43
N VAL A 44 9.82 -15.56 -8.78
CA VAL A 44 10.36 -15.79 -7.44
C VAL A 44 9.20 -15.95 -6.45
N SER A 45 9.24 -17.04 -5.70
CA SER A 45 8.24 -17.40 -4.68
C SER A 45 8.95 -17.79 -3.40
N ARG A 46 8.65 -17.10 -2.30
CA ARG A 46 9.20 -17.39 -0.96
C ARG A 46 8.15 -17.08 0.12
N PRO A 47 8.26 -17.71 1.32
CA PRO A 47 7.47 -17.31 2.47
C PRO A 47 7.61 -15.81 2.79
N PRO A 48 6.58 -15.18 3.39
CA PRO A 48 5.31 -15.80 3.82
C PRO A 48 4.21 -15.76 2.74
N TYR A 49 4.37 -14.96 1.68
CA TYR A 49 3.34 -14.70 0.67
C TYR A 49 3.38 -15.65 -0.54
N HIS A 50 4.51 -16.33 -0.76
CA HIS A 50 4.70 -17.32 -1.85
C HIS A 50 4.43 -16.80 -3.26
N CYS A 51 4.51 -15.49 -3.48
CA CYS A 51 4.51 -14.86 -4.81
C CYS A 51 5.22 -13.52 -4.79
N HIS A 52 5.61 -13.06 -5.97
CA HIS A 52 5.98 -11.67 -6.17
C HIS A 52 4.72 -10.78 -6.19
N PRO A 53 4.65 -9.65 -5.44
CA PRO A 53 3.47 -8.80 -5.38
C PRO A 53 2.99 -8.29 -6.75
N MET A 54 3.90 -8.02 -7.67
CA MET A 54 3.54 -7.64 -9.05
C MET A 54 3.00 -8.82 -9.86
N ALA A 55 3.51 -10.05 -9.66
CA ALA A 55 3.03 -11.22 -10.37
C ALA A 55 1.59 -11.53 -9.97
N TRP A 56 1.29 -11.43 -8.67
CA TRP A 56 -0.07 -11.53 -8.15
C TRP A 56 -1.00 -10.52 -8.83
N ARG A 57 -0.65 -9.24 -8.84
CA ARG A 57 -1.48 -8.19 -9.46
C ARG A 57 -1.67 -8.43 -10.95
N LEU A 58 -0.60 -8.71 -11.69
CA LEU A 58 -0.66 -9.05 -13.12
C LEU A 58 -1.47 -10.32 -13.40
N GLY A 59 -1.59 -11.26 -12.47
CA GLY A 59 -2.39 -12.47 -12.64
C GLY A 59 -3.84 -12.34 -12.17
N VAL A 60 -4.16 -11.35 -11.34
CA VAL A 60 -5.41 -11.33 -10.56
C VAL A 60 -6.24 -10.05 -10.75
N TRP A 61 -5.59 -8.88 -10.86
CA TRP A 61 -6.31 -7.60 -10.92
C TRP A 61 -6.94 -7.37 -12.30
N SER A 62 -7.92 -6.47 -12.37
CA SER A 62 -8.51 -5.99 -13.63
C SER A 62 -7.50 -5.20 -14.48
N ASP A 63 -7.70 -5.17 -15.80
CA ASP A 63 -6.76 -4.51 -16.75
C ASP A 63 -6.63 -2.98 -16.56
N GLU A 64 -7.59 -2.32 -15.94
CA GLU A 64 -7.74 -0.85 -15.98
C GLU A 64 -6.56 -0.07 -15.37
N CYS A 65 -5.83 -0.64 -14.40
CA CYS A 65 -4.73 0.05 -13.73
C CYS A 65 -3.38 -0.04 -14.46
N PHE A 66 -3.16 -1.10 -15.25
CA PHE A 66 -1.85 -1.38 -15.85
C PHE A 66 -1.41 -0.38 -16.92
N PRO A 67 -2.29 0.15 -17.80
CA PRO A 67 -1.91 1.19 -18.75
C PRO A 67 -1.41 2.47 -18.07
N TYR A 68 -1.90 2.78 -16.87
CA TYR A 68 -1.40 3.93 -16.12
C TYR A 68 -0.06 3.60 -15.45
N LEU A 69 0.06 2.44 -14.80
CA LEU A 69 1.31 1.98 -14.22
C LEU A 69 2.44 1.90 -15.26
N ASP A 70 2.18 1.37 -16.46
CA ASP A 70 3.19 1.27 -17.51
C ASP A 70 3.71 2.65 -17.94
N ARG A 71 2.83 3.66 -18.03
CA ARG A 71 3.21 5.06 -18.29
C ARG A 71 3.99 5.70 -17.13
N LEU A 72 3.66 5.36 -15.89
CA LEU A 72 4.46 5.82 -14.74
C LEU A 72 5.88 5.27 -14.84
N LEU A 73 6.02 3.99 -15.17
CA LEU A 73 7.32 3.33 -15.33
C LEU A 73 8.11 3.82 -16.54
N GLU A 74 7.44 4.15 -17.65
CA GLU A 74 8.08 4.79 -18.80
C GLU A 74 8.80 6.07 -18.36
N ILE A 75 8.13 6.91 -17.58
CA ILE A 75 8.65 8.20 -17.16
C ILE A 75 9.69 8.03 -16.04
N ALA A 76 9.33 7.33 -14.96
CA ALA A 76 10.21 7.11 -13.82
C ALA A 76 11.49 6.35 -14.21
N GLY A 77 11.36 5.34 -15.07
CA GLY A 77 12.47 4.55 -15.58
C GLY A 77 13.31 5.24 -16.66
N SER A 78 12.91 6.42 -17.12
CA SER A 78 13.73 7.29 -17.98
C SER A 78 14.62 8.26 -17.20
N LEU A 79 14.39 8.40 -15.89
CA LEU A 79 15.17 9.30 -15.06
C LEU A 79 16.58 8.72 -14.83
N PRO A 80 17.62 9.57 -14.70
CA PRO A 80 18.96 9.12 -14.38
C PRO A 80 18.98 8.30 -13.08
N ASN A 81 19.87 7.30 -13.06
CA ASN A 81 20.10 6.37 -11.94
C ASN A 81 18.93 5.44 -11.59
N TRP A 82 17.98 5.17 -12.50
CA TRP A 82 16.87 4.23 -12.25
C TRP A 82 17.29 2.87 -11.65
N ASP A 83 18.48 2.37 -11.97
CA ASP A 83 18.96 1.06 -11.48
C ASP A 83 19.09 0.99 -9.95
N THR A 84 19.13 2.13 -9.25
CA THR A 84 19.08 2.20 -7.78
C THR A 84 17.78 1.63 -7.20
N GLU A 85 16.69 1.73 -7.96
CA GLU A 85 15.35 1.27 -7.58
C GLU A 85 15.13 -0.24 -7.80
N SER A 86 16.13 -0.93 -8.33
CA SER A 86 16.03 -2.36 -8.65
C SER A 86 15.80 -3.26 -7.44
N SER A 87 16.15 -2.79 -6.24
CA SER A 87 15.93 -3.53 -4.99
C SER A 87 14.45 -3.62 -4.61
N LEU A 88 13.70 -2.52 -4.75
CA LEU A 88 12.26 -2.48 -4.50
C LEU A 88 11.49 -3.28 -5.54
N CYS A 89 11.95 -3.27 -6.80
CA CYS A 89 11.36 -4.10 -7.86
C CYS A 89 11.52 -5.62 -7.63
N LYS A 90 12.45 -6.03 -6.76
CA LYS A 90 12.70 -7.44 -6.40
C LYS A 90 12.11 -7.81 -5.03
N SER A 91 11.51 -6.85 -4.32
CA SER A 91 10.96 -7.11 -3.01
C SER A 91 9.75 -8.04 -3.09
N LEU A 92 9.70 -9.00 -2.18
CA LEU A 92 8.56 -9.90 -2.03
C LEU A 92 7.60 -9.41 -0.95
N ASP A 93 7.88 -8.29 -0.29
CA ASP A 93 6.98 -7.72 0.71
C ASP A 93 5.80 -7.02 0.03
N PHE A 94 4.58 -7.41 0.41
CA PHE A 94 3.36 -6.84 -0.15
C PHE A 94 3.21 -5.33 0.11
N SER A 95 3.81 -4.79 1.17
CA SER A 95 3.79 -3.37 1.50
C SER A 95 4.81 -2.53 0.72
N ASP A 96 5.90 -3.16 0.25
CA ASP A 96 6.95 -2.46 -0.50
C ASP A 96 6.43 -1.99 -1.86
N PHE A 97 5.53 -2.75 -2.47
CA PHE A 97 4.83 -2.35 -3.70
C PHE A 97 4.23 -0.95 -3.60
N TRP A 98 3.51 -0.64 -2.52
CA TRP A 98 2.84 0.65 -2.38
C TRP A 98 3.80 1.82 -2.16
N SER A 99 4.96 1.56 -1.57
CA SER A 99 5.98 2.59 -1.40
C SER A 99 6.73 2.87 -2.69
N TRP A 100 7.12 1.82 -3.40
CA TRP A 100 7.69 1.92 -4.73
C TRP A 100 6.72 2.63 -5.69
N TYR A 101 5.45 2.23 -5.66
CA TYR A 101 4.41 2.84 -6.48
C TYR A 101 4.26 4.34 -6.20
N TRP A 102 4.33 4.73 -4.91
CA TRP A 102 4.30 6.13 -4.53
C TRP A 102 5.52 6.91 -5.04
N GLN A 103 6.72 6.36 -4.92
CA GLN A 103 7.95 6.97 -5.44
C GLN A 103 7.85 7.26 -6.95
N ILE A 104 7.42 6.28 -7.75
CA ILE A 104 7.29 6.48 -9.20
C ILE A 104 6.16 7.45 -9.57
N GLN A 105 5.10 7.56 -8.76
CA GLN A 105 4.07 8.57 -8.93
C GLN A 105 4.61 9.99 -8.71
N VAL A 106 5.35 10.21 -7.62
CA VAL A 106 5.99 11.50 -7.31
C VAL A 106 6.99 11.88 -8.41
N ALA A 107 7.87 10.95 -8.79
CA ALA A 107 8.85 11.16 -9.85
C ALA A 107 8.18 11.50 -11.20
N SER A 108 7.14 10.75 -11.58
CA SER A 108 6.40 10.98 -12.81
C SER A 108 5.68 12.32 -12.81
N PHE A 109 5.09 12.73 -11.68
CA PHE A 109 4.47 14.03 -11.54
C PHE A 109 5.47 15.15 -11.79
N LEU A 110 6.58 15.15 -11.04
CA LEU A 110 7.56 16.24 -11.09
C LEU A 110 8.16 16.36 -12.48
N LYS A 111 8.48 15.22 -13.10
CA LYS A 111 8.99 15.19 -14.46
C LYS A 111 8.00 15.79 -15.47
N LYS A 112 6.70 15.49 -15.35
CA LYS A 112 5.65 16.07 -16.21
C LYS A 112 5.45 17.57 -15.97
N ALA A 113 5.65 18.03 -14.73
CA ALA A 113 5.63 19.44 -14.38
C ALA A 113 6.90 20.19 -14.86
N GLY A 114 7.82 19.51 -15.54
CA GLY A 114 9.03 20.11 -16.11
C GLY A 114 10.27 20.02 -15.23
N ALA A 115 10.18 19.38 -14.06
CA ALA A 115 11.31 19.24 -13.15
C ALA A 115 12.39 18.30 -13.71
N LEU A 116 13.66 18.65 -13.53
CA LEU A 116 14.76 17.72 -13.79
C LEU A 116 14.94 16.82 -12.57
N CYS A 117 14.39 15.61 -12.65
CA CYS A 117 14.42 14.64 -11.56
C CYS A 117 15.56 13.63 -11.76
N VAL A 118 16.25 13.27 -10.68
CA VAL A 118 17.31 12.26 -10.64
C VAL A 118 17.08 11.33 -9.44
N TRP A 119 17.18 10.01 -9.65
CA TRP A 119 17.18 9.05 -8.54
C TRP A 119 18.51 9.11 -7.79
N ARG A 120 18.45 9.03 -6.46
CA ARG A 120 19.67 9.01 -5.65
C ARG A 120 20.04 7.59 -5.25
N GLU A 121 21.34 7.31 -5.25
CA GLU A 121 21.87 6.04 -4.74
C GLU A 121 21.77 5.94 -3.21
N SER A 122 21.82 7.07 -2.52
CA SER A 122 21.75 7.17 -1.06
C SER A 122 21.15 8.52 -0.63
N GLY A 123 20.56 8.54 0.57
CA GLY A 123 19.86 9.70 1.09
C GLY A 123 18.38 9.69 0.70
N PRO A 124 17.76 10.87 0.46
CA PRO A 124 16.39 10.97 -0.01
C PRO A 124 16.23 10.35 -1.40
N ASP A 125 15.06 9.78 -1.70
CA ASP A 125 14.79 9.06 -2.95
C ASP A 125 15.12 9.86 -4.22
N LEU A 126 14.75 11.15 -4.25
CA LEU A 126 14.87 12.02 -5.43
C LEU A 126 15.66 13.30 -5.15
N GLU A 127 16.45 13.69 -6.14
CA GLU A 127 17.02 15.02 -6.28
C GLU A 127 16.37 15.74 -7.46
N ILE A 128 16.01 17.01 -7.25
CA ILE A 128 15.37 17.87 -8.25
C ILE A 128 16.30 19.03 -8.60
N GLY A 129 16.56 19.26 -9.90
CA GLY A 129 17.56 20.20 -10.45
C GLY A 129 17.08 21.06 -11.64
N GLU A 130 17.98 21.91 -12.17
CA GLU A 130 17.78 23.35 -12.46
C GLU A 130 16.70 23.83 -13.46
N GLY A 131 16.15 25.01 -13.13
CA GLY A 131 14.97 25.64 -13.74
C GLY A 131 13.93 26.12 -12.71
N GLY A 132 14.15 25.79 -11.41
CA GLY A 132 13.26 26.12 -10.28
C GLY A 132 13.86 25.91 -8.87
N GLY A 133 15.20 25.93 -8.76
CA GLY A 133 15.93 25.65 -7.52
C GLY A 133 16.21 24.16 -7.26
N ARG A 134 17.32 23.86 -6.56
CA ARG A 134 17.68 22.49 -6.15
C ARG A 134 16.96 22.12 -4.85
N PHE A 135 16.35 20.94 -4.78
CA PHE A 135 15.77 20.40 -3.55
C PHE A 135 15.67 18.88 -3.59
N PHE A 136 15.34 18.26 -2.45
CA PHE A 136 15.32 16.81 -2.27
C PHE A 136 13.97 16.32 -1.81
N ILE A 137 13.59 15.11 -2.21
CA ILE A 137 12.32 14.51 -1.82
C ILE A 137 12.55 13.10 -1.29
N GLU A 138 12.00 12.85 -0.10
CA GLU A 138 11.85 11.52 0.46
C GLU A 138 10.38 11.11 0.36
N CYS A 139 10.10 9.97 -0.26
CA CYS A 139 8.76 9.44 -0.37
C CYS A 139 8.49 8.44 0.76
N TYR A 140 7.32 8.56 1.39
CA TYR A 140 6.95 7.67 2.49
C TYR A 140 5.50 7.21 2.38
N CYS A 141 5.29 5.91 2.45
CA CYS A 141 3.97 5.29 2.59
C CYS A 141 3.97 4.48 3.90
N PRO A 142 3.18 4.84 4.92
CA PRO A 142 3.16 4.11 6.19
C PRO A 142 2.73 2.66 6.00
N ARG A 143 3.64 1.71 6.28
CA ARG A 143 3.45 0.28 5.95
C ARG A 143 2.79 -0.55 7.05
N LYS A 144 3.09 -0.30 8.34
CA LYS A 144 2.62 -1.07 9.53
C LYS A 144 2.31 -2.54 9.20
N SER A 145 1.14 -3.06 9.60
CA SER A 145 0.65 -4.39 9.22
C SER A 145 -0.19 -4.39 7.93
N PHE A 146 -0.21 -3.28 7.19
CA PHE A 146 -1.07 -3.12 6.01
C PHE A 146 -0.71 -4.10 4.90
N GLY A 147 0.57 -4.36 4.64
CA GLY A 147 0.99 -5.33 3.62
C GLY A 147 0.38 -6.72 3.84
N VAL A 148 0.37 -7.18 5.10
CA VAL A 148 -0.22 -8.47 5.48
C VAL A 148 -1.74 -8.45 5.32
N ILE A 149 -2.41 -7.39 5.79
CA ILE A 149 -3.87 -7.26 5.70
C ILE A 149 -4.33 -7.19 4.23
N GLU A 150 -3.63 -6.43 3.38
CA GLU A 150 -3.92 -6.37 1.95
C GLU A 150 -3.70 -7.72 1.28
N PHE A 151 -2.62 -8.44 1.60
CA PHE A 151 -2.43 -9.80 1.10
C PHE A 151 -3.60 -10.71 1.49
N ILE A 152 -4.01 -10.69 2.78
CA ILE A 152 -5.13 -11.49 3.26
C ILE A 152 -6.41 -11.12 2.50
N ARG A 153 -6.70 -9.82 2.37
CA ARG A 153 -7.86 -9.31 1.65
C ARG A 153 -7.88 -9.74 0.19
N GLU A 154 -6.77 -9.58 -0.52
CA GLU A 154 -6.66 -9.91 -1.93
C GLU A 154 -6.86 -11.41 -2.16
N VAL A 155 -6.22 -12.29 -1.36
CA VAL A 155 -6.38 -13.74 -1.48
C VAL A 155 -7.80 -14.17 -1.12
N MET A 156 -8.35 -13.70 0.01
CA MET A 156 -9.71 -14.06 0.44
C MET A 156 -10.77 -13.60 -0.57
N GLY A 157 -10.59 -12.43 -1.18
CA GLY A 157 -11.47 -11.94 -2.24
C GLY A 157 -11.51 -12.85 -3.48
N GLN A 158 -10.39 -13.53 -3.80
CA GLN A 158 -10.35 -14.54 -4.86
C GLN A 158 -11.00 -15.86 -4.46
N ILE A 159 -10.90 -16.26 -3.19
CA ILE A 159 -11.61 -17.44 -2.65
C ILE A 159 -13.12 -17.23 -2.72
N CYS A 160 -13.60 -16.07 -2.27
CA CYS A 160 -15.00 -15.68 -2.37
C CYS A 160 -15.12 -14.15 -2.31
N PRO A 161 -15.69 -13.48 -3.33
CA PRO A 161 -15.84 -12.02 -3.35
C PRO A 161 -16.68 -11.43 -2.19
N ARG A 162 -17.48 -12.27 -1.52
CA ARG A 162 -18.29 -11.91 -0.35
C ARG A 162 -17.50 -11.93 0.96
N ILE A 163 -16.31 -12.54 1.00
CA ILE A 163 -15.43 -12.43 2.16
C ILE A 163 -14.84 -11.02 2.17
N LYS A 164 -14.97 -10.34 3.31
CA LYS A 164 -14.41 -9.02 3.58
C LYS A 164 -13.39 -9.13 4.71
N VAL A 165 -12.32 -8.34 4.57
CA VAL A 165 -11.21 -8.28 5.51
C VAL A 165 -11.01 -6.83 5.88
N GLU A 166 -11.31 -6.50 7.12
CA GLU A 166 -11.34 -5.14 7.64
C GLU A 166 -10.59 -5.02 8.96
N ALA A 167 -10.29 -3.78 9.32
CA ALA A 167 -9.73 -3.42 10.62
C ALA A 167 -10.82 -2.68 11.40
N LYS A 168 -10.96 -2.94 12.70
CA LYS A 168 -11.75 -2.08 13.57
C LYS A 168 -11.25 -0.64 13.45
N PHE A 169 -12.18 0.30 13.31
CA PHE A 169 -11.87 1.72 13.24
C PHE A 169 -11.18 2.17 14.53
N TRP A 170 -10.20 3.07 14.36
CA TRP A 170 -9.42 3.71 15.42
C TRP A 170 -8.52 2.77 16.23
N SER A 171 -8.38 1.51 15.81
CA SER A 171 -7.51 0.53 16.46
C SER A 171 -6.09 0.55 15.90
N LYS A 172 -5.11 0.23 16.76
CA LYS A 172 -3.75 -0.07 16.32
C LYS A 172 -3.64 -1.56 16.02
N ILE A 173 -3.62 -1.93 14.74
CA ILE A 173 -3.30 -3.30 14.33
C ILE A 173 -1.79 -3.49 14.27
N ASP A 174 -1.31 -4.54 14.93
CA ASP A 174 0.08 -4.95 14.97
C ASP A 174 0.16 -6.48 14.81
N ILE A 175 0.37 -6.93 13.58
CA ILE A 175 0.58 -8.35 13.24
C ILE A 175 2.08 -8.63 13.30
N ASN A 176 2.50 -9.64 14.08
CA ASN A 176 3.90 -10.07 14.16
C ASN A 176 4.44 -10.44 12.77
N GLN A 177 5.48 -9.73 12.33
CA GLN A 177 6.03 -9.83 10.96
C GLN A 177 7.24 -10.76 10.85
N LYS A 178 7.62 -11.49 11.91
CA LYS A 178 8.70 -12.49 11.79
C LYS A 178 8.31 -13.53 10.74
N ALA A 179 9.12 -13.69 9.69
CA ALA A 179 8.74 -14.44 8.49
C ALA A 179 8.28 -15.88 8.76
N LYS A 180 8.88 -16.58 9.73
CA LYS A 180 8.48 -17.93 10.14
C LYS A 180 7.09 -17.92 10.79
N ASP A 181 6.93 -17.11 11.83
CA ASP A 181 5.67 -16.93 12.57
C ASP A 181 4.54 -16.49 11.63
N LEU A 182 4.81 -15.53 10.74
CA LEU A 182 3.84 -15.01 9.79
C LEU A 182 3.41 -16.07 8.76
N ASN A 183 4.33 -16.93 8.31
CA ASN A 183 3.97 -18.02 7.39
C ASN A 183 3.04 -19.05 8.06
N GLU A 184 3.29 -19.38 9.33
CA GLU A 184 2.45 -20.29 10.13
C GLU A 184 1.08 -19.67 10.47
N LEU A 185 1.05 -18.37 10.78
CA LEU A 185 -0.19 -17.62 11.01
C LEU A 185 -1.06 -17.58 9.75
N LEU A 186 -0.49 -17.25 8.59
CA LEU A 186 -1.22 -17.25 7.32
C LEU A 186 -1.71 -18.67 6.97
N ASP A 187 -0.89 -19.70 7.18
CA ASP A 187 -1.32 -21.08 6.94
C ASP A 187 -2.52 -21.47 7.82
N SER A 188 -2.48 -21.11 9.10
CA SER A 188 -3.57 -21.36 10.04
C SER A 188 -4.86 -20.61 9.65
N LEU A 189 -4.73 -19.38 9.13
CA LEU A 189 -5.86 -18.58 8.70
C LEU A 189 -6.52 -19.13 7.42
N PHE A 190 -5.73 -19.56 6.45
CA PHE A 190 -6.22 -20.01 5.15
C PHE A 190 -6.60 -21.50 5.12
N SER A 191 -5.99 -22.33 5.96
CA SER A 191 -6.16 -23.79 5.96
C SER A 191 -7.63 -24.26 6.01
N PRO A 192 -8.51 -23.70 6.85
CA PRO A 192 -9.92 -24.10 6.88
C PRO A 192 -10.65 -23.86 5.55
N LEU A 193 -10.25 -22.82 4.80
CA LEU A 193 -10.89 -22.43 3.54
C LEU A 193 -10.56 -23.36 2.37
N LEU A 194 -9.55 -24.23 2.52
CA LEU A 194 -9.27 -25.27 1.52
C LEU A 194 -10.31 -26.39 1.52
N ASN A 195 -11.11 -26.51 2.59
CA ASN A 195 -12.24 -27.43 2.64
C ASN A 195 -13.49 -26.74 2.05
N GLU A 196 -13.93 -27.21 0.87
CA GLU A 196 -15.10 -26.64 0.20
C GLU A 196 -16.40 -26.77 1.01
N ASP A 197 -16.58 -27.86 1.77
CA ASP A 197 -17.77 -28.06 2.59
C ASP A 197 -17.79 -27.07 3.77
N PHE A 198 -16.62 -26.79 4.35
CA PHE A 198 -16.48 -25.74 5.35
C PHE A 198 -16.87 -24.38 4.77
N LEU A 199 -16.29 -23.99 3.63
CA LEU A 199 -16.57 -22.70 2.99
C LEU A 199 -18.06 -22.56 2.65
N ARG A 200 -18.67 -23.59 2.03
CA ARG A 200 -20.10 -23.61 1.70
C ARG A 200 -20.97 -23.47 2.95
N ALA A 201 -20.59 -24.11 4.06
CA ALA A 201 -21.30 -23.99 5.33
C ALA A 201 -21.23 -22.56 5.88
N GLN A 202 -20.07 -21.89 5.85
CA GLN A 202 -19.95 -20.50 6.33
C GLN A 202 -20.73 -19.52 5.42
N ILE A 203 -20.69 -19.72 4.09
CA ILE A 203 -21.50 -18.93 3.15
C ILE A 203 -22.99 -19.10 3.46
N LYS A 204 -23.45 -20.33 3.69
CA LYS A 204 -24.86 -20.58 4.06
C LYS A 204 -25.25 -19.87 5.36
N LYS A 205 -24.38 -19.86 6.36
CA LYS A 205 -24.62 -19.14 7.63
C LYS A 205 -24.75 -17.63 7.41
N SER A 206 -23.99 -17.04 6.49
CA SER A 206 -24.07 -15.60 6.18
C SER A 206 -25.44 -15.13 5.66
N ASN A 207 -26.26 -16.04 5.13
CA ASN A 207 -27.63 -15.73 4.72
C ASN A 207 -28.62 -15.65 5.90
N SER A 208 -28.24 -16.18 7.07
CA SER A 208 -29.02 -16.13 8.31
C SER A 208 -28.48 -15.10 9.31
N SER A 209 -27.20 -14.74 9.22
CA SER A 209 -26.54 -13.71 10.04
C SER A 209 -25.65 -12.86 9.14
N CYS A 210 -26.02 -11.60 8.87
CA CYS A 210 -25.28 -10.72 7.97
C CYS A 210 -24.78 -9.47 8.73
N PRO A 211 -23.46 -9.25 8.85
CA PRO A 211 -22.36 -10.11 8.39
C PRO A 211 -22.18 -11.38 9.25
N HIS A 212 -21.59 -12.43 8.66
CA HIS A 212 -21.16 -13.62 9.40
C HIS A 212 -19.64 -13.61 9.59
N TYR A 213 -19.20 -13.35 10.82
CA TYR A 213 -17.77 -13.32 11.15
C TYR A 213 -17.18 -14.73 11.14
N LEU A 214 -16.02 -14.85 10.49
CA LEU A 214 -15.19 -16.04 10.51
C LEU A 214 -14.34 -16.04 11.79
N GLU A 215 -14.10 -17.24 12.31
CA GLU A 215 -13.15 -17.41 13.41
C GLU A 215 -11.75 -17.09 12.92
N ILE A 216 -11.05 -16.23 13.67
CA ILE A 216 -9.67 -15.84 13.39
C ILE A 216 -8.77 -16.64 14.33
N PRO A 217 -7.73 -17.34 13.82
CA PRO A 217 -6.82 -18.11 14.66
C PRO A 217 -6.11 -17.26 15.72
N GLU A 218 -5.69 -17.91 16.81
CA GLU A 218 -4.84 -17.30 17.83
C GLU A 218 -3.56 -16.72 17.21
N GLY A 219 -3.13 -15.55 17.69
CA GLY A 219 -1.95 -14.84 17.22
C GLY A 219 -2.23 -13.74 16.20
N PHE A 220 -3.46 -13.64 15.68
CA PHE A 220 -3.95 -12.41 15.05
C PHE A 220 -4.56 -11.46 16.09
N PRO A 221 -4.52 -10.14 15.84
CA PRO A 221 -5.13 -9.15 16.71
C PRO A 221 -6.67 -9.19 16.62
N ASP A 222 -7.34 -8.97 17.76
CA ASP A 222 -8.81 -8.93 17.89
C ASP A 222 -9.45 -7.79 17.07
N GLU A 223 -8.64 -6.86 16.59
CA GLU A 223 -9.05 -5.74 15.76
C GLU A 223 -9.05 -6.07 14.26
N LEU A 224 -8.50 -7.21 13.84
CA LEU A 224 -8.73 -7.74 12.50
C LEU A 224 -10.13 -8.37 12.45
N LEU A 225 -10.90 -8.04 11.42
CA LEU A 225 -12.23 -8.57 11.19
C LEU A 225 -12.26 -9.29 9.85
N ILE A 226 -12.74 -10.52 9.86
CA ILE A 226 -12.95 -11.30 8.64
C ILE A 226 -14.38 -11.82 8.68
N TYR A 227 -15.18 -11.48 7.67
CA TYR A 227 -16.59 -11.85 7.63
C TYR A 227 -17.08 -12.10 6.22
N ILE A 228 -18.20 -12.81 6.10
CA ILE A 228 -18.91 -13.04 4.84
C ILE A 228 -20.15 -12.17 4.82
N GLU A 229 -20.29 -11.33 3.78
CA GLU A 229 -21.53 -10.60 3.51
C GLU A 229 -22.65 -11.55 3.07
N GLY A 230 -23.87 -11.32 3.56
CA GLY A 230 -25.07 -11.97 3.06
C GLY A 230 -25.41 -11.52 1.62
N GLU A 231 -26.22 -12.30 0.90
CA GLU A 231 -26.70 -11.92 -0.46
C GLU A 231 -27.65 -10.73 -0.42
N ASP A 232 -28.44 -10.64 0.65
CA ASP A 232 -29.40 -9.57 0.87
C ASP A 232 -28.82 -8.53 1.83
N ARG A 233 -28.34 -7.42 1.26
CA ARG A 233 -27.79 -6.29 2.02
C ARG A 233 -28.81 -5.62 2.93
N SER A 234 -30.12 -5.79 2.71
CA SER A 234 -31.14 -5.22 3.60
C SER A 234 -31.19 -5.90 4.97
N ARG A 235 -30.64 -7.12 5.07
CA ARG A 235 -30.53 -7.88 6.33
C ARG A 235 -29.24 -7.58 7.09
N HIS A 236 -28.45 -6.62 6.64
CA HIS A 236 -27.21 -6.24 7.29
C HIS A 236 -27.51 -5.65 8.67
N ASP A 237 -26.98 -6.26 9.71
CA ASP A 237 -27.15 -5.78 11.08
C ASP A 237 -26.21 -4.60 11.34
N LEU A 238 -26.78 -3.40 11.26
CA LEU A 238 -26.09 -2.13 11.52
C LEU A 238 -25.54 -2.01 12.96
N ASN A 239 -26.01 -2.84 13.90
CA ASN A 239 -25.44 -2.84 15.26
C ASN A 239 -24.07 -3.52 15.30
N LEU A 240 -23.80 -4.47 14.39
CA LEU A 240 -22.48 -5.08 14.23
C LEU A 240 -21.48 -4.07 13.63
N GLU A 241 -21.90 -3.18 12.73
CA GLU A 241 -21.04 -2.07 12.26
C GLU A 241 -20.65 -1.10 13.40
N LYS A 242 -21.57 -0.82 14.34
CA LYS A 242 -21.23 -0.01 15.53
C LYS A 242 -20.20 -0.69 16.44
N SER A 243 -20.15 -2.02 16.44
CA SER A 243 -19.12 -2.80 17.15
C SER A 243 -17.76 -2.83 16.44
N ASN A 244 -17.68 -2.30 15.21
CA ASN A 244 -16.42 -2.14 14.48
C ASN A 244 -15.60 -0.92 14.96
N ILE A 245 -16.04 -0.20 15.99
CA ILE A 245 -15.23 0.81 16.69
C ILE A 245 -14.41 0.09 17.76
N GLY A 246 -13.09 -0.03 17.54
CA GLY A 246 -12.20 -0.73 18.48
C GLY A 246 -11.33 0.20 19.32
N GLY A 247 -11.20 1.48 18.93
CA GLY A 247 -10.43 2.47 19.66
C GLY A 247 -11.19 3.78 19.89
N ASN A 248 -10.56 4.70 20.62
CA ASN A 248 -11.09 6.04 20.84
C ASN A 248 -10.81 6.92 19.61
N PRO A 249 -11.85 7.38 18.89
CA PRO A 249 -11.67 8.29 17.77
C PRO A 249 -10.93 9.57 18.20
N GLU A 250 -11.21 10.07 19.42
CA GLU A 250 -10.56 11.29 19.92
C GLU A 250 -9.06 11.12 20.08
N ASP A 251 -8.54 9.97 20.51
CA ASP A 251 -7.09 9.76 20.64
C ASP A 251 -6.38 9.72 19.27
N TYR A 252 -7.10 9.28 18.24
CA TYR A 252 -6.61 9.31 16.86
C TYR A 252 -6.74 10.73 16.25
N LEU A 253 -7.86 11.41 16.53
CA LEU A 253 -8.22 12.74 16.03
C LEU A 253 -7.52 13.89 16.78
N SER A 254 -7.07 13.70 18.02
CA SER A 254 -6.36 14.69 18.86
C SER A 254 -4.88 14.85 18.46
N SER A 255 -4.63 14.82 17.15
CA SER A 255 -3.65 15.64 16.42
C SER A 255 -2.14 15.39 16.51
N HIS A 256 -1.69 14.18 16.87
CA HIS A 256 -0.27 13.79 16.68
C HIS A 256 -0.05 12.67 15.65
N TYR A 257 -1.08 12.22 14.92
CA TYR A 257 -0.90 11.16 13.92
C TYR A 257 0.15 11.53 12.86
N LEU A 258 -0.03 12.69 12.21
CA LEU A 258 0.92 13.15 11.19
C LEU A 258 2.30 13.36 11.82
N SER A 259 2.38 13.94 13.03
CA SER A 259 3.63 14.05 13.78
C SER A 259 4.31 12.70 14.01
N ARG A 260 3.57 11.63 14.35
CA ARG A 260 4.12 10.27 14.52
C ARG A 260 4.62 9.68 13.21
N VAL A 261 3.89 9.90 12.11
CA VAL A 261 4.30 9.48 10.76
C VAL A 261 5.59 10.18 10.37
N ILE A 262 5.70 11.49 10.63
CA ILE A 262 6.91 12.28 10.41
C ILE A 262 8.07 11.75 11.27
N SER A 263 7.83 11.53 12.57
CA SER A 263 8.84 11.02 13.51
C SER A 263 9.43 9.67 13.08
N ALA A 264 8.70 8.85 12.33
CA ALA A 264 9.21 7.58 11.80
C ALA A 264 10.31 7.77 10.73
N LYS A 265 10.45 8.97 10.18
CA LYS A 265 11.42 9.34 9.13
C LYS A 265 12.49 10.33 9.59
N LEU A 266 12.38 10.90 10.78
CA LEU A 266 13.43 11.73 11.37
C LEU A 266 14.71 10.90 11.60
N GLY A 267 15.87 11.53 11.40
CA GLY A 267 17.18 10.90 11.50
C GLY A 267 17.48 9.84 10.43
N LYS A 268 16.63 9.68 9.41
CA LYS A 268 16.81 8.71 8.32
C LYS A 268 17.15 9.41 7.00
N ASN A 269 17.82 8.67 6.13
CA ASN A 269 18.07 9.06 4.74
C ASN A 269 18.74 10.43 4.60
N ASP A 270 19.55 10.82 5.58
CA ASP A 270 20.36 12.04 5.57
C ASP A 270 19.60 13.34 5.26
N LEU A 271 18.31 13.40 5.62
CA LEU A 271 17.43 14.55 5.34
C LEU A 271 18.00 15.88 5.87
N VAL A 272 18.62 15.84 7.06
CA VAL A 272 19.24 17.00 7.72
C VAL A 272 20.27 17.71 6.84
N ASN A 273 21.06 16.95 6.07
CA ASN A 273 22.14 17.49 5.24
C ASN A 273 21.71 17.73 3.78
N CYS A 274 20.52 17.28 3.39
CA CYS A 274 20.00 17.39 2.02
C CYS A 274 18.91 18.46 1.94
N ARG A 275 19.24 19.75 2.09
CA ARG A 275 18.26 20.85 2.14
C ARG A 275 18.27 21.74 0.88
N PRO A 276 17.14 22.35 0.47
CA PRO A 276 15.79 22.17 1.02
C PRO A 276 15.26 20.74 0.80
N ASN A 277 14.57 20.17 1.78
CA ASN A 277 13.95 18.85 1.67
C ASN A 277 12.42 18.85 1.83
N VAL A 278 11.78 17.86 1.21
CA VAL A 278 10.36 17.56 1.37
C VAL A 278 10.17 16.09 1.75
N LEU A 279 9.40 15.84 2.81
CA LEU A 279 8.85 14.52 3.06
C LEU A 279 7.48 14.39 2.36
N ALA A 280 7.41 13.60 1.29
CA ALA A 280 6.20 13.33 0.52
C ALA A 280 5.51 12.06 1.04
N ILE A 281 4.38 12.21 1.73
CA ILE A 281 3.70 11.16 2.46
C ILE A 281 2.40 10.72 1.75
N ASN A 282 2.30 9.44 1.41
CA ASN A 282 1.05 8.84 0.96
C ASN A 282 0.38 8.06 2.11
N LEU A 283 -0.77 8.54 2.56
CA LEU A 283 -1.56 7.97 3.65
C LEU A 283 -2.61 6.94 3.17
N LEU A 284 -2.61 6.58 1.87
CA LEU A 284 -3.60 5.69 1.23
C LEU A 284 -3.90 4.42 2.05
N LEU A 285 -2.88 3.82 2.67
CA LEU A 285 -3.04 2.54 3.37
C LEU A 285 -3.74 2.68 4.73
N ASP A 286 -3.83 3.88 5.31
CA ASP A 286 -4.44 4.10 6.62
C ASP A 286 -5.88 4.64 6.48
N LYS A 287 -6.86 3.75 6.45
CA LYS A 287 -8.30 4.11 6.37
C LYS A 287 -8.77 5.02 7.51
N ASN A 288 -8.16 4.91 8.69
CA ASN A 288 -8.47 5.79 9.81
C ASN A 288 -7.97 7.21 9.54
N ALA A 289 -6.87 7.37 8.81
CA ALA A 289 -6.34 8.67 8.42
C ALA A 289 -7.28 9.37 7.41
N GLU A 290 -7.83 8.64 6.44
CA GLU A 290 -8.80 9.20 5.48
C GLU A 290 -10.07 9.66 6.21
N THR A 291 -10.62 8.80 7.08
CA THR A 291 -11.80 9.12 7.89
C THR A 291 -11.54 10.33 8.80
N ALA A 292 -10.38 10.37 9.46
CA ALA A 292 -9.97 11.49 10.30
C ALA A 292 -9.87 12.80 9.52
N GLN A 293 -9.26 12.76 8.33
CA GLN A 293 -9.11 13.92 7.47
C GLN A 293 -10.49 14.49 7.07
N GLN A 294 -11.46 13.64 6.77
CA GLN A 294 -12.82 14.05 6.40
C GLN A 294 -13.59 14.64 7.59
N MET A 295 -13.38 14.14 8.80
CA MET A 295 -14.11 14.59 9.99
C MET A 295 -13.60 15.92 10.57
N ARG A 296 -12.28 16.09 10.69
CA ARG A 296 -11.68 17.28 11.34
C ARG A 296 -10.50 17.87 10.59
N GLY A 297 -10.00 17.19 9.57
CA GLY A 297 -8.68 17.48 9.02
C GLY A 297 -7.55 17.10 9.98
N PHE A 298 -6.31 17.32 9.55
CA PHE A 298 -5.15 17.23 10.43
C PHE A 298 -4.70 18.63 10.82
N GLU A 299 -4.27 18.78 12.06
CA GLU A 299 -3.53 19.96 12.48
C GLU A 299 -2.23 20.12 11.69
N GLU A 300 -1.80 21.36 11.55
CA GLU A 300 -0.51 21.67 10.94
C GLU A 300 0.63 21.02 11.74
N PRO A 301 1.45 20.16 11.11
CA PRO A 301 2.52 19.51 11.83
C PRO A 301 3.60 20.52 12.18
N LYS A 302 4.08 20.49 13.43
CA LYS A 302 5.30 21.22 13.79
C LYS A 302 6.49 20.59 13.07
N LEU A 303 7.02 21.30 12.09
CA LEU A 303 8.27 20.94 11.42
C LEU A 303 9.43 21.13 12.40
N ASN A 304 10.33 20.16 12.45
CA ASN A 304 11.53 20.24 13.26
C ASN A 304 12.71 20.77 12.42
N SER A 305 13.90 20.86 13.04
CA SER A 305 15.10 21.36 12.36
C SER A 305 15.60 20.47 11.20
N GLU A 306 15.07 19.25 11.05
CA GLU A 306 15.50 18.28 10.05
C GLU A 306 14.70 18.34 8.74
N LEU A 307 13.49 18.91 8.78
CA LEU A 307 12.57 18.97 7.65
C LEU A 307 12.24 20.41 7.25
N ASP A 308 12.35 20.73 5.96
CA ASP A 308 11.96 22.05 5.42
C ASP A 308 10.49 22.09 5.01
N ALA A 309 9.96 20.98 4.52
CA ALA A 309 8.56 20.89 4.16
C ALA A 309 8.00 19.47 4.20
N ILE A 310 6.67 19.39 4.20
CA ILE A 310 5.90 18.15 4.11
C ILE A 310 4.82 18.33 3.06
N LEU A 311 4.66 17.28 2.26
CA LEU A 311 3.56 17.14 1.33
C LEU A 311 2.84 15.83 1.67
N TYR A 312 1.53 15.85 1.92
CA TYR A 312 0.81 14.61 2.24
C TYR A 312 -0.57 14.54 1.61
N GLY A 313 -1.05 13.32 1.39
CA GLY A 313 -2.39 13.06 0.89
C GLY A 313 -2.67 11.57 0.70
N PHE A 314 -3.71 11.27 -0.07
CA PHE A 314 -4.18 9.91 -0.34
C PHE A 314 -4.10 9.69 -1.85
N CYS A 315 -3.12 8.93 -2.31
CA CYS A 315 -2.84 8.73 -3.73
C CYS A 315 -2.98 7.26 -4.10
N GLY A 316 -4.11 6.91 -4.73
CA GLY A 316 -4.41 5.55 -5.18
C GLY A 316 -3.73 5.15 -6.49
N ILE A 317 -3.89 3.88 -6.88
CA ILE A 317 -3.27 3.29 -8.08
C ILE A 317 -3.74 3.88 -9.42
N ASN A 318 -4.86 4.63 -9.42
CA ASN A 318 -5.39 5.27 -10.62
C ASN A 318 -5.31 6.80 -10.56
N ALA A 319 -4.69 7.35 -9.51
CA ALA A 319 -4.58 8.80 -9.34
C ALA A 319 -3.64 9.38 -10.41
N LYS A 320 -4.18 10.19 -11.32
CA LYS A 320 -3.44 10.84 -12.40
C LYS A 320 -2.88 12.19 -11.92
N GLY A 321 -1.60 12.24 -11.58
CA GLY A 321 -0.91 13.46 -11.11
C GLY A 321 -0.89 13.58 -9.57
N PHE A 322 -0.44 14.72 -9.02
CA PHE A 322 -0.64 14.97 -7.60
C PHE A 322 -2.15 15.08 -7.35
N PRO A 323 -2.73 14.26 -6.46
CA PRO A 323 -4.16 14.28 -6.22
C PRO A 323 -4.64 15.69 -5.84
N PRO A 324 -5.74 16.18 -6.42
CA PRO A 324 -6.45 17.33 -5.87
C PRO A 324 -6.82 16.99 -4.41
N GLY A 325 -6.25 17.72 -3.45
CA GLY A 325 -6.39 17.43 -2.02
C GLY A 325 -5.10 17.05 -1.28
N MET A 326 -3.96 16.97 -1.98
CA MET A 326 -2.65 16.99 -1.31
C MET A 326 -2.46 18.29 -0.54
N LYS A 327 -1.94 18.20 0.69
CA LYS A 327 -1.68 19.32 1.58
C LYS A 327 -0.18 19.54 1.71
N PHE A 328 0.22 20.81 1.62
CA PHE A 328 1.61 21.24 1.71
C PHE A 328 1.81 22.14 2.93
N TYR A 329 2.87 21.89 3.68
CA TYR A 329 3.30 22.70 4.82
C TYR A 329 4.80 22.93 4.71
N SER A 330 5.25 24.17 4.88
CA SER A 330 6.68 24.52 4.82
C SER A 330 7.11 25.37 6.01
N GLY A 331 8.30 25.07 6.51
CA GLY A 331 8.99 25.84 7.55
C GLY A 331 9.85 26.95 6.98
N ILE A 332 9.94 27.06 5.65
CA ILE A 332 10.66 28.10 4.93
C ILE A 332 9.69 28.89 4.03
N ALA A 333 9.97 30.17 3.81
CA ALA A 333 9.04 31.08 3.15
C ALA A 333 8.74 30.70 1.69
N GLU A 334 9.74 30.25 0.95
CA GLU A 334 9.64 29.94 -0.49
C GLU A 334 10.35 28.62 -0.79
N HIS A 335 9.65 27.51 -0.55
CA HIS A 335 10.20 26.19 -0.89
C HIS A 335 10.16 25.96 -2.42
N PRO A 336 11.25 25.52 -3.07
CA PRO A 336 11.33 25.29 -4.53
C PRO A 336 10.20 24.43 -5.12
N ILE A 337 9.75 23.42 -4.37
CA ILE A 337 8.62 22.55 -4.79
C ILE A 337 7.34 23.33 -5.18
N LEU A 338 7.12 24.53 -4.63
CA LEU A 338 5.92 25.34 -4.89
C LEU A 338 5.74 25.68 -6.37
N GLU A 339 6.84 25.76 -7.14
CA GLU A 339 6.77 26.00 -8.59
C GLU A 339 6.06 24.87 -9.35
N PHE A 340 6.13 23.65 -8.82
CA PHE A 340 5.54 22.46 -9.45
C PHE A 340 4.14 22.15 -8.93
N ILE A 341 3.83 22.54 -7.70
CA ILE A 341 2.55 22.19 -7.03
C ILE A 341 1.56 23.35 -6.93
N SER A 342 1.89 24.56 -7.41
CA SER A 342 0.96 25.69 -7.48
C SER A 342 0.17 25.71 -8.81
N PRO A 343 -1.05 26.28 -8.86
CA PRO A 343 -1.81 26.39 -10.12
C PRO A 343 -1.02 27.25 -11.12
N PRO A 344 -0.74 26.75 -12.35
CA PRO A 344 -1.77 26.29 -13.29
C PRO A 344 -1.72 24.78 -13.67
N PHE A 345 -0.86 23.98 -13.04
CA PHE A 345 -0.57 22.60 -13.50
C PHE A 345 -1.63 21.53 -13.16
N PHE A 346 -2.72 21.88 -12.47
CA PHE A 346 -3.82 20.95 -12.12
C PHE A 346 -4.92 20.81 -13.19
N ALA A 347 -4.76 21.42 -14.37
CA ALA A 347 -5.71 21.32 -15.46
C ALA A 347 -5.13 20.51 -16.63
N CYS A 348 -5.36 19.20 -16.63
CA CYS A 348 -5.39 18.35 -17.83
C CYS A 348 -6.12 17.02 -17.53
#